data_AF-A0A5B8KWZ2-F1
#
_entry.id   AF-A0A5B8KWZ2-F1
#
_cell.length_a   1.000
_cell.length_b   1.000
_cell.length_c   1.000
_cell.angle_alpha   90.00
_cell.angle_beta   90.00
_cell.angle_gamma   90.00
#
_symmetry.space_group_name_H-M   'P 1'
#
loop_
_entity.id
_entity.type
_entity.pdbx_description
1 polymer ?
#
loop_
_entity_poly.entity_id
_entity_poly.type
_entity_poly.pdbx_seq_one_letter_code
_entity_poly.pdbx_strand_id
1 'polypeptide(L)'
;MLLGATAAAAASDRWSVAAIGAVAFAPIPVDARGVDALQLDCREQRWTMLLRTNGDFAAPDPLGAAALRIDRSDFELEPTLSPRGIELRVPRDLLDPLKSGGAMTVSLGDGETRAFARLSLRGSRNAIEAIAPLCTPRDMSAYELVALEDAGEAVDTGRELLAAEIRRFKQFAGQEPEIRAGLLEFPGERRLLVASLCGASSYFGDTGCNVTVHASSTYAPEWREVYNTEGVAIHLDRASFSGGWPRLVTLPPGEDEEFVWSWDGETYALLSPE
;
A
#
# COMPACT_ATOMS: atom_id res chain seq x y z
N MET A 1 17.24 37.21 -36.20
CA MET A 1 16.97 37.33 -34.76
C MET A 1 15.46 37.36 -34.57
N LEU A 2 14.95 36.50 -33.68
CA LEU A 2 13.72 36.67 -32.85
C LEU A 2 12.36 36.68 -33.61
N LEU A 3 11.32 35.92 -33.26
CA LEU A 3 10.96 35.17 -32.05
C LEU A 3 10.09 33.96 -32.43
N GLY A 4 10.41 32.80 -31.86
CA GLY A 4 9.44 31.69 -31.74
C GLY A 4 8.50 31.99 -30.58
N ALA A 5 7.22 32.12 -30.86
CA ALA A 5 6.19 32.15 -29.83
C ALA A 5 6.03 30.73 -29.28
N THR A 6 6.56 30.47 -28.08
CA THR A 6 6.16 29.31 -27.28
C THR A 6 4.71 29.52 -26.85
N ALA A 7 3.81 28.72 -27.42
CA ALA A 7 2.42 28.68 -27.01
C ALA A 7 2.35 28.31 -25.52
N ALA A 8 1.64 29.12 -24.74
CA ALA A 8 1.23 28.75 -23.39
C ALA A 8 0.41 27.45 -23.49
N ALA A 9 0.84 26.41 -22.78
CA ALA A 9 0.06 25.19 -22.66
C ALA A 9 -1.32 25.55 -22.11
N ALA A 10 -2.38 25.24 -22.86
CA ALA A 10 -3.74 25.46 -22.41
C ALA A 10 -3.92 24.76 -21.06
N ALA A 11 -4.37 25.52 -20.05
CA ALA A 11 -4.70 24.98 -18.75
C ALA A 11 -5.74 23.87 -18.91
N SER A 12 -5.34 22.63 -18.64
CA SER A 12 -6.22 21.47 -18.71
C SER A 12 -7.32 21.59 -17.66
N ASP A 13 -8.58 21.40 -18.05
CA ASP A 13 -9.76 21.37 -17.17
C ASP A 13 -9.90 20.02 -16.42
N ARG A 14 -8.97 19.11 -16.67
CA ARG A 14 -8.95 17.74 -16.19
C ARG A 14 -7.56 17.33 -15.71
N TRP A 15 -7.52 16.27 -14.91
CA TRP A 15 -6.28 15.63 -14.53
C TRP A 15 -5.51 15.12 -15.76
N SER A 16 -4.19 15.20 -15.69
CA SER A 16 -3.28 14.73 -16.74
C SER A 16 -2.16 13.87 -16.14
N VAL A 17 -1.56 13.02 -16.96
CA VAL A 17 -0.48 12.12 -16.55
C VAL A 17 0.85 12.68 -17.06
N ALA A 18 1.89 12.65 -16.22
CA ALA A 18 3.23 13.00 -16.64
C ALA A 18 3.73 12.06 -17.74
N ALA A 19 4.58 12.56 -18.65
CA ALA A 19 5.16 11.72 -19.70
C ALA A 19 6.07 10.60 -19.15
N ILE A 20 6.61 10.79 -17.94
CA ILE A 20 7.54 9.87 -17.29
C ILE A 20 7.20 9.78 -15.80
N GLY A 21 7.24 8.56 -15.27
CA GLY A 21 7.00 8.26 -13.86
C GLY A 21 5.53 8.16 -13.48
N ALA A 22 5.28 7.70 -12.25
CA ALA A 22 3.95 7.58 -11.68
C ALA A 22 3.49 8.91 -11.07
N VAL A 23 3.26 9.92 -11.93
CA VAL A 23 2.85 11.26 -11.51
C VAL A 23 1.64 11.73 -12.32
N ALA A 24 0.64 12.26 -11.62
CA ALA A 24 -0.53 12.90 -12.19
C ALA A 24 -0.61 14.36 -11.72
N PHE A 25 -0.98 15.26 -12.63
CA PHE A 25 -1.19 16.68 -12.34
C PHE A 25 -2.68 16.99 -12.32
N ALA A 26 -3.11 17.64 -11.25
CA ALA A 26 -4.45 18.20 -11.17
C ALA A 26 -4.62 19.38 -12.14
N PRO A 27 -5.87 19.72 -12.52
CA PRO A 27 -6.14 20.99 -13.18
C PRO A 27 -5.74 22.17 -12.28
N ILE A 28 -5.58 23.35 -12.87
CA ILE A 28 -5.22 24.57 -12.12
C ILE A 28 -6.24 24.79 -11.00
N PRO A 29 -5.80 24.96 -9.74
CA PRO A 29 -6.69 25.27 -8.63
C PRO A 29 -7.48 26.56 -8.87
N VAL A 30 -8.74 26.58 -8.45
CA VAL A 30 -9.60 27.76 -8.40
C VAL A 30 -9.77 28.21 -6.96
N ASP A 31 -10.11 29.48 -6.77
CA ASP A 31 -10.26 30.12 -5.46
C ASP A 31 -9.06 29.88 -4.53
N ALA A 32 -7.85 29.77 -5.10
CA ALA A 32 -6.68 29.32 -4.35
C ALA A 32 -5.93 30.48 -3.65
N ARG A 33 -5.42 30.18 -2.46
CA ARG A 33 -4.53 31.04 -1.66
C ARG A 33 -3.35 30.20 -1.20
N GLY A 34 -2.14 30.65 -1.52
CA GLY A 34 -0.91 29.96 -1.12
C GLY A 34 -0.62 28.63 -1.80
N VAL A 35 -1.49 28.17 -2.72
CA VAL A 35 -1.33 26.92 -3.48
C VAL A 35 -1.49 27.22 -4.97
N ASP A 36 -0.44 26.96 -5.75
CA ASP A 36 -0.40 27.25 -7.17
C ASP A 36 -0.69 26.02 -8.03
N ALA A 37 -0.32 24.84 -7.54
CA ALA A 37 -0.52 23.59 -8.25
C ALA A 37 -0.61 22.41 -7.29
N LEU A 38 -1.24 21.35 -7.77
CA LEU A 38 -1.37 20.08 -7.07
C LEU A 38 -0.92 18.95 -7.99
N GLN A 39 -0.11 18.05 -7.45
CA GLN A 39 0.24 16.80 -8.11
C GLN A 39 0.00 15.63 -7.16
N LEU A 40 -0.30 14.48 -7.73
CA LEU A 40 -0.36 13.20 -7.05
C LEU A 40 0.75 12.32 -7.61
N ASP A 41 1.62 11.82 -6.76
CA ASP A 41 2.67 10.89 -7.11
C ASP A 41 2.53 9.56 -6.36
N CYS A 42 2.95 8.47 -7.02
CA CYS A 42 3.04 7.17 -6.39
C CYS A 42 4.48 6.65 -6.49
N ARG A 43 5.11 6.39 -5.35
CA ARG A 43 6.47 5.84 -5.28
C ARG A 43 6.53 4.87 -4.12
N GLU A 44 7.18 3.73 -4.32
CA GLU A 44 7.31 2.70 -3.27
C GLU A 44 5.94 2.30 -2.70
N GLN A 45 4.93 2.19 -3.57
CA GLN A 45 3.52 1.94 -3.22
C GLN A 45 2.84 3.00 -2.34
N ARG A 46 3.51 4.13 -2.07
CA ARG A 46 2.97 5.25 -1.29
C ARG A 46 2.44 6.35 -2.19
N TRP A 47 1.22 6.78 -1.91
CA TRP A 47 0.59 7.89 -2.61
C TRP A 47 0.84 9.19 -1.85
N THR A 48 1.40 10.18 -2.54
CA THR A 48 1.68 11.49 -1.98
C THR A 48 1.02 12.56 -2.83
N MET A 49 0.30 13.46 -2.18
CA MET A 49 -0.24 14.66 -2.80
C MET A 49 0.68 15.83 -2.44
N LEU A 50 1.38 16.39 -3.43
CA LEU A 50 2.20 17.58 -3.25
C LEU A 50 1.39 18.83 -3.62
N LEU A 51 1.21 19.70 -2.64
CA LEU A 51 0.73 21.07 -2.81
C LEU A 51 1.94 21.97 -3.08
N ARG A 52 2.06 22.47 -4.30
CA ARG A 52 3.09 23.45 -4.63
C ARG A 52 2.62 24.83 -4.19
N THR A 53 3.39 25.46 -3.31
CA THR A 53 3.09 26.78 -2.78
C THR A 53 3.79 27.86 -3.61
N ASN A 54 3.19 29.05 -3.69
CA ASN A 54 3.91 30.21 -4.21
C ASN A 54 5.00 30.67 -3.24
N GLY A 55 6.01 31.38 -3.76
CA GLY A 55 7.13 31.89 -2.96
C GLY A 55 6.73 32.92 -1.89
N ASP A 56 5.52 33.48 -1.97
CA ASP A 56 4.98 34.44 -1.01
C ASP A 56 4.20 33.76 0.14
N PHE A 57 3.96 32.46 0.05
CA PHE A 57 3.30 31.71 1.11
C PHE A 57 4.29 31.29 2.20
N ALA A 58 4.16 31.90 3.37
CA ALA A 58 4.80 31.43 4.59
C ALA A 58 3.93 30.33 5.22
N ALA A 59 4.39 29.09 5.11
CA ALA A 59 3.70 27.96 5.74
C ALA A 59 3.68 28.11 7.27
N PRO A 60 2.56 27.80 7.95
CA PRO A 60 2.48 27.85 9.41
C PRO A 60 3.47 26.87 10.06
N ASP A 61 4.03 27.24 11.21
CA ASP A 61 4.88 26.37 12.03
C ASP A 61 4.34 26.34 13.49
N PRO A 62 3.83 25.20 13.97
CA PRO A 62 3.68 23.93 13.26
C PRO A 62 2.59 24.00 12.17
N LEU A 63 2.70 23.16 11.15
CA LEU A 63 1.76 23.14 10.01
C LEU A 63 0.30 22.83 10.42
N GLY A 64 0.10 22.11 11.53
CA GLY A 64 -1.19 21.54 11.90
C GLY A 64 -1.65 20.47 10.91
N ALA A 65 -2.85 19.93 11.08
CA ALA A 65 -3.40 18.96 10.12
C ALA A 65 -3.97 19.66 8.88
N ALA A 66 -3.87 19.00 7.71
CA ALA A 66 -4.51 19.43 6.49
C ALA A 66 -5.93 18.87 6.42
N ALA A 67 -6.93 19.75 6.28
CA ALA A 67 -8.30 19.34 6.02
C ALA A 67 -8.51 19.17 4.52
N LEU A 68 -8.87 17.96 4.11
CA LEU A 68 -9.24 17.63 2.74
C LEU A 68 -10.72 17.28 2.69
N ARG A 69 -11.45 17.90 1.76
CA ARG A 69 -12.85 17.57 1.51
C ARG A 69 -13.04 17.16 0.07
N ILE A 70 -13.62 15.99 -0.15
CA ILE A 70 -14.02 15.49 -1.46
C ILE A 70 -15.53 15.40 -1.48
N ASP A 71 -16.17 16.28 -2.25
CA ASP A 71 -17.62 16.51 -2.25
C ASP A 71 -18.23 16.71 -0.85
N ARG A 72 -18.68 15.62 -0.21
CA ARG A 72 -19.32 15.62 1.12
C ARG A 72 -18.51 14.88 2.19
N SER A 73 -17.42 14.23 1.81
CA SER A 73 -16.55 13.49 2.73
C SER A 73 -15.40 14.38 3.17
N ASP A 74 -15.14 14.40 4.47
CA ASP A 74 -14.04 15.14 5.08
C ASP A 74 -12.96 14.15 5.55
N PHE A 75 -11.70 14.51 5.33
CA PHE A 75 -10.51 13.76 5.67
C PHE A 75 -9.50 14.70 6.31
N GLU A 76 -8.71 14.17 7.22
CA GLU A 76 -7.64 14.89 7.89
C GLU A 76 -6.32 14.19 7.57
N LEU A 77 -5.36 14.93 7.01
CA LEU A 77 -4.07 14.41 6.57
C LEU A 77 -2.94 15.14 7.30
N GLU A 78 -1.91 14.40 7.68
CA GLU A 78 -0.71 14.99 8.28
C GLU A 78 0.20 15.57 7.17
N PRO A 79 0.51 16.87 7.21
CA PRO A 79 1.33 17.52 6.21
C PRO A 79 2.80 17.55 6.60
N THR A 80 3.68 17.36 5.62
CA THR A 80 5.14 17.49 5.78
C THR A 80 5.67 18.58 4.87
N LEU A 81 6.49 19.49 5.42
CA LEU A 81 7.22 20.46 4.60
C LEU A 81 8.34 19.76 3.82
N SER A 82 8.41 20.04 2.52
CA SER A 82 9.53 19.64 1.68
C SER A 82 10.03 20.81 0.84
N PRO A 83 11.25 20.73 0.27
CA PRO A 83 11.75 21.76 -0.65
C PRO A 83 10.85 21.99 -1.88
N ARG A 84 9.90 21.08 -2.16
CA ARG A 84 9.00 21.16 -3.32
C ARG A 84 7.64 21.77 -2.98
N GLY A 85 7.32 21.97 -1.70
CA GLY A 85 6.02 22.43 -1.22
C GLY A 85 5.58 21.67 0.03
N ILE A 86 4.27 21.45 0.17
CA ILE A 86 3.68 20.66 1.27
C ILE A 86 3.27 19.30 0.74
N GLU A 87 3.78 18.24 1.36
CA GLU A 87 3.46 16.85 1.03
C GLU A 87 2.37 16.34 1.99
N LEU A 88 1.29 15.82 1.43
CA LEU A 88 0.23 15.14 2.16
C LEU A 88 0.28 13.65 1.81
N ARG A 89 0.42 12.79 2.80
CA ARG A 89 0.28 11.34 2.60
C ARG A 89 -1.19 11.04 2.26
N VAL A 90 -1.42 10.34 1.16
CA VAL A 90 -2.77 9.96 0.70
C VAL A 90 -2.99 8.49 1.06
N PRO A 91 -3.80 8.19 2.09
CA PRO A 91 -4.06 6.81 2.46
C PRO A 91 -4.86 6.11 1.34
N ARG A 92 -4.76 4.78 1.29
CA ARG A 92 -5.36 3.97 0.22
C ARG A 92 -6.87 4.18 0.10
N ASP A 93 -7.57 4.26 1.23
CA ASP A 93 -9.01 4.47 1.31
C ASP A 93 -9.45 5.82 0.71
N LEU A 94 -8.55 6.81 0.66
CA LEU A 94 -8.77 8.11 0.02
C LEU A 94 -8.66 8.06 -1.51
N LEU A 95 -8.05 7.02 -2.10
CA LEU A 95 -7.93 6.90 -3.56
C LEU A 95 -9.28 6.72 -4.25
N ASP A 96 -10.22 6.01 -3.64
CA ASP A 96 -11.54 5.79 -4.23
C ASP A 96 -12.41 7.06 -4.25
N PRO A 97 -12.49 7.84 -3.16
CA PRO A 97 -13.00 9.20 -3.19
C PRO A 97 -12.33 10.06 -4.25
N LEU A 98 -11.00 10.03 -4.39
CA LEU A 98 -10.29 10.79 -5.41
C LEU A 98 -10.69 10.38 -6.84
N LYS A 99 -10.91 9.08 -7.10
CA LYS A 99 -11.34 8.54 -8.40
C LYS A 99 -12.83 8.76 -8.71
N SER A 100 -13.67 8.92 -7.70
CA SER A 100 -15.13 8.96 -7.88
C SER A 100 -15.75 10.33 -7.63
N GLY A 101 -15.06 11.21 -6.91
CA GLY A 101 -15.53 12.54 -6.54
C GLY A 101 -15.60 13.52 -7.71
N GLY A 102 -16.38 14.58 -7.52
CA GLY A 102 -16.52 15.68 -8.49
C GLY A 102 -15.55 16.83 -8.24
N ALA A 103 -15.37 17.22 -6.98
CA ALA A 103 -14.50 18.30 -6.59
C ALA A 103 -13.78 17.99 -5.26
N MET A 104 -12.61 18.60 -5.12
CA MET A 104 -11.81 18.53 -3.91
C MET A 104 -11.46 19.94 -3.45
N THR A 105 -11.51 20.15 -2.14
CA THR A 105 -10.93 21.32 -1.48
C THR A 105 -9.89 20.86 -0.48
N VAL A 106 -8.75 21.53 -0.46
CA VAL A 106 -7.69 21.33 0.53
C VAL A 106 -7.49 22.62 1.30
N SER A 107 -7.32 22.52 2.61
CA SER A 107 -6.89 23.64 3.45
C SER A 107 -5.89 23.24 4.49
N LEU A 108 -4.97 24.15 4.77
CA LEU A 108 -3.94 23.98 5.78
C LEU A 108 -3.77 25.28 6.59
N GLY A 109 -3.74 25.13 7.91
CA GLY A 109 -3.70 26.25 8.84
C GLY A 109 -5.00 27.08 8.88
N ASP A 110 -4.97 28.12 9.72
CA ASP A 110 -6.11 29.00 9.98
C ASP A 110 -5.80 30.48 9.69
N GLY A 111 -6.85 31.30 9.61
CA GLY A 111 -6.73 32.76 9.51
C GLY A 111 -6.10 33.25 8.20
N GLU A 112 -5.27 34.29 8.29
CA GLU A 112 -4.63 34.94 7.12
C GLU A 112 -3.47 34.13 6.53
N THR A 113 -2.94 33.15 7.27
CA THR A 113 -1.87 32.26 6.80
C THR A 113 -2.42 30.94 6.26
N ARG A 114 -3.74 30.82 6.12
CA ARG A 114 -4.39 29.63 5.59
C ARG A 114 -4.03 29.42 4.12
N ALA A 115 -3.41 28.28 3.81
CA ALA A 115 -3.39 27.75 2.46
C ALA A 115 -4.74 27.12 2.14
N PHE A 116 -5.26 27.41 0.95
CA PHE A 116 -6.53 26.86 0.49
C PHE A 116 -6.49 26.69 -1.03
N ALA A 117 -7.09 25.62 -1.52
CA ALA A 117 -7.30 25.41 -2.95
C ALA A 117 -8.56 24.59 -3.19
N ARG A 118 -9.30 24.93 -4.24
CA ARG A 118 -10.37 24.11 -4.79
C ARG A 118 -9.96 23.59 -6.15
N LEU A 119 -10.24 22.34 -6.46
CA LEU A 119 -9.97 21.77 -7.77
C LEU A 119 -11.06 20.79 -8.21
N SER A 120 -11.16 20.64 -9.53
CA SER A 120 -11.99 19.63 -10.17
C SER A 120 -11.29 18.26 -10.09
N LEU A 121 -12.06 17.21 -9.80
CA LEU A 121 -11.60 15.82 -9.90
C LEU A 121 -11.93 15.21 -11.27
N ARG A 122 -12.37 16.02 -12.26
CA ARG A 122 -12.60 15.54 -13.62
C ARG A 122 -11.35 14.87 -14.19
N GLY A 123 -11.48 13.59 -14.57
CA GLY A 123 -10.41 12.79 -15.14
C GLY A 123 -9.42 12.19 -14.13
N SER A 124 -9.60 12.43 -12.83
CA SER A 124 -8.73 11.89 -11.78
C SER A 124 -8.67 10.36 -11.82
N ARG A 125 -9.81 9.67 -12.03
CA ARG A 125 -9.87 8.21 -12.18
C ARG A 125 -8.88 7.70 -13.20
N ASN A 126 -8.99 8.18 -14.43
CA ASN A 126 -8.15 7.74 -15.54
C ASN A 126 -6.68 8.04 -15.27
N ALA A 127 -6.39 9.19 -14.64
CA ALA A 127 -5.01 9.54 -14.30
C ALA A 127 -4.44 8.62 -13.21
N ILE A 128 -5.18 8.38 -12.13
CA ILE A 128 -4.79 7.50 -11.01
C ILE A 128 -4.61 6.07 -11.51
N GLU A 129 -5.58 5.53 -12.26
CA GLU A 129 -5.51 4.17 -12.83
C GLU A 129 -4.35 4.02 -13.82
N ALA A 130 -3.99 5.08 -14.56
CA ALA A 130 -2.85 5.06 -15.47
C ALA A 130 -1.50 5.08 -14.74
N ILE A 131 -1.37 5.78 -13.61
CA ILE A 131 -0.10 5.87 -12.86
C ILE A 131 0.08 4.77 -11.81
N ALA A 132 -1.01 4.17 -11.31
CA ALA A 132 -0.96 3.09 -10.34
C ALA A 132 -0.03 1.91 -10.74
N PRO A 133 -0.07 1.37 -11.97
CA PRO A 133 0.83 0.29 -12.38
C PRO A 133 2.28 0.73 -12.58
N LEU A 134 2.55 2.05 -12.63
CA LEU A 134 3.90 2.61 -12.70
C LEU A 134 4.50 2.85 -11.32
N CYS A 135 3.71 2.68 -10.26
CA CYS A 135 4.18 2.86 -8.90
C CYS A 135 5.23 1.79 -8.58
N THR A 136 6.43 2.24 -8.21
CA THR A 136 7.50 1.30 -7.88
C THR A 136 7.09 0.50 -6.65
N PRO A 137 7.41 -0.82 -6.58
CA PRO A 137 7.28 -1.56 -5.33
C PRO A 137 8.18 -0.92 -4.28
N ARG A 138 7.79 -1.06 -3.02
CA ARG A 138 8.67 -0.67 -1.92
C ARG A 138 9.91 -1.55 -1.91
N ASP A 139 11.05 -0.98 -1.54
CA ASP A 139 12.28 -1.74 -1.39
C ASP A 139 12.18 -2.66 -0.17
N MET A 140 11.99 -3.96 -0.45
CA MET A 140 11.98 -5.03 0.55
C MET A 140 13.28 -5.84 0.52
N SER A 141 14.34 -5.35 -0.13
CA SER A 141 15.59 -6.09 -0.35
C SER A 141 16.38 -6.39 0.93
N ALA A 142 16.10 -5.69 2.02
CA ALA A 142 16.62 -6.01 3.35
C ALA A 142 16.08 -7.35 3.89
N TYR A 143 14.98 -7.85 3.34
CA TYR A 143 14.29 -9.05 3.78
C TYR A 143 14.30 -10.13 2.69
N GLU A 144 14.34 -11.40 3.10
CA GLU A 144 14.29 -12.53 2.17
C GLU A 144 12.85 -12.88 1.84
N LEU A 145 12.47 -12.81 0.57
CA LEU A 145 11.16 -13.30 0.13
C LEU A 145 11.07 -14.83 0.28
N VAL A 146 10.01 -15.33 0.91
CA VAL A 146 9.73 -16.77 0.94
C VAL A 146 9.24 -17.22 -0.44
N ALA A 147 10.07 -17.99 -1.14
CA ALA A 147 9.70 -18.57 -2.43
C ALA A 147 8.65 -19.68 -2.24
N LEU A 148 7.58 -19.62 -3.03
CA LEU A 148 6.53 -20.64 -3.06
C LEU A 148 6.59 -21.43 -4.37
N GLU A 149 6.53 -22.74 -4.26
CA GLU A 149 6.56 -23.69 -5.38
C GLU A 149 5.14 -24.14 -5.73
N ASP A 150 4.94 -24.56 -6.98
CA ASP A 150 3.63 -25.02 -7.49
C ASP A 150 3.44 -26.54 -7.37
N ALA A 151 4.50 -27.28 -7.04
CA ALA A 151 4.51 -28.72 -6.82
C ALA A 151 5.67 -29.12 -5.89
N GLY A 152 5.63 -30.34 -5.34
CA GLY A 152 6.68 -30.89 -4.48
C GLY A 152 6.21 -31.16 -3.06
N GLU A 153 7.13 -31.63 -2.21
CA GLU A 153 6.82 -32.07 -0.85
C GLU A 153 6.18 -30.98 0.02
N ALA A 154 6.63 -29.73 -0.13
CA ALA A 154 6.03 -28.59 0.55
C ALA A 154 4.57 -28.38 0.16
N VAL A 155 4.24 -28.54 -1.14
CA VAL A 155 2.88 -28.40 -1.66
C VAL A 155 2.00 -29.55 -1.21
N ASP A 156 2.53 -30.78 -1.20
CA ASP A 156 1.82 -31.96 -0.69
C ASP A 156 1.50 -31.79 0.80
N THR A 157 2.49 -31.38 1.61
CA THR A 157 2.29 -31.06 3.03
C THR A 157 1.27 -29.94 3.21
N GLY A 158 1.36 -28.86 2.43
CA GLY A 158 0.39 -27.76 2.47
C GLY A 158 -1.03 -28.21 2.14
N ARG A 159 -1.18 -29.12 1.17
CA ARG A 159 -2.48 -29.69 0.78
C ARG A 159 -3.09 -30.51 1.91
N GLU A 160 -2.26 -31.26 2.64
CA GLU A 160 -2.70 -32.03 3.82
C GLU A 160 -3.16 -31.10 4.96
N LEU A 161 -2.33 -30.12 5.33
CA LEU A 161 -2.63 -29.19 6.41
C LEU A 161 -3.89 -28.34 6.11
N LEU A 162 -4.06 -27.94 4.86
CA LEU A 162 -5.18 -27.09 4.42
C LEU A 162 -6.36 -27.89 3.85
N ALA A 163 -6.39 -29.21 4.00
CA ALA A 163 -7.42 -30.07 3.41
C ALA A 163 -8.85 -29.67 3.80
N ALA A 164 -9.05 -29.16 5.03
CA ALA A 164 -10.35 -28.67 5.47
C ALA A 164 -10.77 -27.40 4.71
N GLU A 165 -9.85 -26.46 4.52
CA GLU A 165 -10.10 -25.21 3.81
C GLU A 165 -10.34 -25.45 2.32
N ILE A 166 -9.53 -26.29 1.69
CA ILE A 166 -9.71 -26.71 0.30
C ILE A 166 -11.11 -27.30 0.07
N ARG A 167 -11.58 -28.17 0.98
CA ARG A 167 -12.95 -28.72 0.90
C ARG A 167 -14.02 -27.64 1.01
N ARG A 168 -13.86 -26.65 1.89
CA ARG A 168 -14.80 -25.54 2.04
C ARG A 168 -14.82 -24.66 0.78
N PHE A 169 -13.66 -24.29 0.26
CA PHE A 169 -13.54 -23.54 -0.99
C PHE A 169 -14.22 -24.27 -2.14
N LYS A 170 -13.96 -25.57 -2.30
CA LYS A 170 -14.57 -26.37 -3.37
C LYS A 170 -16.10 -26.40 -3.30
N GLN A 171 -16.66 -26.47 -2.09
CA GLN A 171 -18.11 -26.41 -1.90
C GLN A 171 -18.69 -25.03 -2.26
N PHE A 172 -17.94 -23.96 -1.99
CA PHE A 172 -18.35 -22.60 -2.29
C PHE A 172 -18.20 -22.22 -3.78
N ALA A 173 -17.03 -22.48 -4.35
CA ALA A 173 -16.64 -22.01 -5.68
C ALA A 173 -16.87 -23.05 -6.80
N GLY A 174 -17.11 -24.33 -6.46
CA GLY A 174 -17.31 -25.40 -7.44
C GLY A 174 -16.03 -25.88 -8.14
N GLN A 175 -14.86 -25.39 -7.74
CA GLN A 175 -13.56 -25.75 -8.29
C GLN A 175 -12.51 -25.93 -7.18
N GLU A 176 -11.39 -26.57 -7.48
CA GLU A 176 -10.25 -26.65 -6.56
C GLU A 176 -9.52 -25.29 -6.52
N PRO A 177 -8.98 -24.87 -5.36
CA PRO A 177 -8.10 -23.71 -5.30
C PRO A 177 -6.71 -24.07 -5.86
N GLU A 178 -6.00 -23.07 -6.35
CA GLU A 178 -4.58 -23.17 -6.63
C GLU A 178 -3.81 -23.16 -5.30
N ILE A 179 -2.87 -24.09 -5.12
CA ILE A 179 -2.03 -24.15 -3.93
C ILE A 179 -0.57 -23.98 -4.32
N ARG A 180 0.14 -23.14 -3.57
CA ARG A 180 1.59 -22.99 -3.64
C ARG A 180 2.15 -23.07 -2.22
N ALA A 181 3.34 -23.63 -2.05
CA ALA A 181 3.94 -23.74 -0.73
C ALA A 181 5.47 -23.69 -0.77
N GLY A 182 6.06 -23.23 0.33
CA GLY A 182 7.50 -23.23 0.57
C GLY A 182 7.81 -23.77 1.97
N LEU A 183 8.81 -24.63 2.07
CA LEU A 183 9.30 -25.18 3.33
C LEU A 183 10.64 -24.54 3.69
N LEU A 184 10.74 -24.03 4.91
CA LEU A 184 11.92 -23.37 5.45
C LEU A 184 12.40 -24.14 6.66
N GLU A 185 13.70 -24.39 6.74
CA GLU A 185 14.34 -25.08 7.87
C GLU A 185 15.28 -24.14 8.62
N PHE A 186 15.26 -24.24 9.94
CA PHE A 186 16.04 -23.42 10.86
C PHE A 186 16.76 -24.30 11.89
N PRO A 187 17.79 -23.76 12.57
CA PRO A 187 18.52 -24.50 13.60
C PRO A 187 17.61 -25.10 14.67
N GLY A 188 17.99 -26.29 15.17
CA GLY A 188 17.19 -27.05 16.14
C GLY A 188 15.95 -27.71 15.52
N GLU A 189 16.04 -28.12 14.25
CA GLU A 189 14.98 -28.81 13.49
C GLU A 189 13.63 -28.07 13.51
N ARG A 190 13.69 -26.74 13.56
CA ARG A 190 12.53 -25.87 13.44
C ARG A 190 12.20 -25.73 11.97
N ARG A 191 10.92 -25.86 11.63
CA ARG A 191 10.45 -25.78 10.25
C ARG A 191 9.26 -24.85 10.17
N LEU A 192 9.24 -23.99 9.15
CA LEU A 192 8.08 -23.22 8.75
C LEU A 192 7.60 -23.70 7.38
N LEU A 193 6.31 -23.97 7.26
CA LEU A 193 5.65 -24.16 5.98
C LEU A 193 4.80 -22.92 5.69
N VAL A 194 5.13 -22.20 4.63
CA VAL A 194 4.28 -21.09 4.12
C VAL A 194 3.45 -21.65 2.98
N ALA A 195 2.14 -21.52 3.04
CA ALA A 195 1.22 -22.03 2.02
C ALA A 195 0.22 -20.95 1.60
N SER A 196 0.05 -20.78 0.29
CA SER A 196 -0.92 -19.89 -0.34
C SER A 196 -2.02 -20.72 -0.99
N LEU A 197 -3.28 -20.35 -0.75
CA LEU A 197 -4.46 -20.85 -1.47
C LEU A 197 -5.10 -19.70 -2.25
N CYS A 198 -5.22 -19.83 -3.56
CA CYS A 198 -5.79 -18.81 -4.43
C CYS A 198 -6.95 -19.36 -5.25
N GLY A 199 -7.94 -18.53 -5.59
CA GLY A 199 -8.93 -18.93 -6.59
C GLY A 199 -10.16 -18.04 -6.74
N ALA A 200 -10.56 -17.28 -5.72
CA ALA A 200 -11.70 -16.37 -5.84
C ALA A 200 -11.67 -15.25 -4.79
N SER A 201 -11.80 -14.00 -5.21
CA SER A 201 -11.89 -12.86 -4.30
C SER A 201 -13.17 -12.82 -3.47
N SER A 202 -14.25 -13.42 -3.98
CA SER A 202 -15.49 -13.60 -3.22
C SER A 202 -15.35 -14.55 -2.02
N TYR A 203 -14.27 -15.32 -1.94
CA TYR A 203 -14.00 -16.25 -0.85
C TYR A 203 -12.79 -15.83 0.00
N PHE A 204 -11.68 -15.47 -0.65
CA PHE A 204 -10.43 -15.09 0.00
C PHE A 204 -10.18 -13.58 0.07
N GLY A 205 -11.21 -12.75 -0.05
CA GLY A 205 -11.08 -11.29 0.03
C GLY A 205 -10.50 -10.64 -1.23
N ASP A 206 -10.13 -9.37 -1.13
CA ASP A 206 -9.72 -8.51 -2.25
C ASP A 206 -8.55 -9.09 -3.07
N THR A 207 -7.64 -9.82 -2.42
CA THR A 207 -6.50 -10.43 -3.11
C THR A 207 -6.87 -11.71 -3.88
N GLY A 208 -7.99 -12.35 -3.54
CA GLY A 208 -8.37 -13.66 -4.06
C GLY A 208 -7.49 -14.81 -3.58
N CYS A 209 -6.64 -14.57 -2.58
CA CYS A 209 -5.71 -15.52 -2.00
C CYS A 209 -5.69 -15.45 -0.47
N ASN A 210 -5.44 -16.58 0.18
CA ASN A 210 -5.11 -16.64 1.59
C ASN A 210 -3.70 -17.23 1.77
N VAL A 211 -2.91 -16.68 2.68
CA VAL A 211 -1.57 -17.17 3.02
C VAL A 211 -1.55 -17.58 4.48
N THR A 212 -1.11 -18.80 4.75
CA THR A 212 -0.95 -19.36 6.10
C THR A 212 0.49 -19.77 6.34
N VAL A 213 0.94 -19.67 7.58
CA VAL A 213 2.24 -20.16 8.02
C VAL A 213 2.01 -21.19 9.11
N HIS A 214 2.65 -22.36 8.96
CA HIS A 214 2.61 -23.45 9.92
C HIS A 214 3.99 -23.69 10.48
N ALA A 215 4.10 -23.95 11.78
CA ALA A 215 5.36 -24.26 12.46
C ALA A 215 5.38 -25.70 12.97
N SER A 216 6.57 -26.31 12.93
CA SER A 216 6.88 -27.63 13.52
C SER A 216 8.30 -27.60 14.09
N SER A 217 8.57 -28.33 15.17
CA SER A 217 9.90 -28.45 15.77
C SER A 217 10.11 -29.79 16.46
N THR A 218 11.34 -30.13 16.88
CA THR A 218 11.58 -31.36 17.66
C THR A 218 10.73 -31.45 18.93
N TYR A 219 10.46 -30.32 19.59
CA TYR A 219 9.69 -30.27 20.85
C TYR A 219 8.16 -30.22 20.63
N ALA A 220 7.74 -29.83 19.43
CA ALA A 220 6.34 -29.77 19.00
C ALA A 220 6.28 -30.24 17.53
N PRO A 221 6.34 -31.56 17.29
CA PRO A 221 6.51 -32.11 15.95
C PRO A 221 5.26 -31.94 15.08
N GLU A 222 4.09 -31.80 15.71
CA GLU A 222 2.84 -31.52 15.01
C GLU A 222 2.87 -30.12 14.38
N TRP A 223 2.43 -30.04 13.12
CA TRP A 223 2.27 -28.77 12.43
C TRP A 223 1.12 -27.98 13.05
N ARG A 224 1.38 -26.70 13.32
CA ARG A 224 0.38 -25.77 13.82
C ARG A 224 0.38 -24.49 13.02
N GLU A 225 -0.80 -23.96 12.70
CA GLU A 225 -0.95 -22.62 12.14
C GLU A 225 -0.50 -21.56 13.16
N VAL A 226 0.43 -20.70 12.75
CA VAL A 226 1.04 -19.65 13.58
C VAL A 226 0.98 -18.27 12.93
N TYR A 227 0.38 -18.17 11.74
CA TYR A 227 0.10 -16.92 11.07
C TYR A 227 -0.90 -17.15 9.93
N ASN A 228 -1.77 -16.18 9.68
CA ASN A 228 -2.82 -16.24 8.66
C ASN A 228 -3.10 -14.82 8.15
N THR A 229 -3.05 -14.61 6.84
CA THR A 229 -3.25 -13.29 6.22
C THR A 229 -3.87 -13.39 4.83
N GLU A 230 -4.56 -12.34 4.43
CA GLU A 230 -5.20 -12.24 3.12
C GLU A 230 -4.18 -11.94 2.01
N GLY A 231 -3.61 -12.98 1.40
CA GLY A 231 -2.88 -12.90 0.12
C GLY A 231 -1.59 -12.07 0.13
N VAL A 232 -0.99 -11.85 1.31
CA VAL A 232 0.22 -11.03 1.44
C VAL A 232 1.48 -11.89 1.33
N ALA A 233 2.46 -11.41 0.58
CA ALA A 233 3.77 -12.05 0.49
C ALA A 233 4.47 -12.05 1.86
N ILE A 234 5.08 -13.19 2.21
CA ILE A 234 5.86 -13.33 3.45
C ILE A 234 7.33 -13.12 3.14
N HIS A 235 7.94 -12.19 3.86
CA HIS A 235 9.38 -12.01 3.89
C HIS A 235 9.94 -12.41 5.26
N LEU A 236 11.21 -12.81 5.30
CA LEU A 236 11.94 -13.13 6.52
C LEU A 236 12.97 -12.05 6.82
N ASP A 237 12.95 -11.53 8.03
CA ASP A 237 14.10 -10.83 8.59
C ASP A 237 15.01 -11.85 9.29
N ARG A 238 16.06 -12.29 8.58
CA ARG A 238 17.06 -13.23 9.11
C ARG A 238 18.08 -12.57 10.04
N ALA A 239 18.06 -11.25 10.23
CA ALA A 239 18.90 -10.60 11.24
C ALA A 239 18.26 -10.67 12.63
N SER A 240 16.95 -10.89 12.71
CA SER A 240 16.19 -10.86 13.96
C SER A 240 15.53 -12.20 14.28
N PHE A 241 15.80 -12.74 15.48
CA PHE A 241 15.19 -13.98 15.97
C PHE A 241 14.56 -13.82 17.35
N SER A 242 13.41 -14.45 17.56
CA SER A 242 12.77 -14.62 18.87
C SER A 242 12.42 -16.10 19.05
N GLY A 243 12.84 -16.72 20.17
CA GLY A 243 12.60 -18.15 20.42
C GLY A 243 13.22 -19.12 19.38
N GLY A 244 14.18 -18.65 18.58
CA GLY A 244 14.77 -19.40 17.47
C GLY A 244 14.00 -19.33 16.16
N TRP A 245 12.96 -18.48 16.08
CA TRP A 245 12.19 -18.20 14.86
C TRP A 245 12.55 -16.81 14.30
N PRO A 246 12.69 -16.66 12.98
CA PRO A 246 12.92 -15.34 12.38
C PRO A 246 11.69 -14.47 12.54
N ARG A 247 11.83 -13.15 12.44
CA ARG A 247 10.65 -12.28 12.25
C ARG A 247 10.07 -12.46 10.85
N LEU A 248 8.75 -12.40 10.75
CA LEU A 248 8.07 -12.27 9.46
C LEU A 248 7.88 -10.79 9.15
N VAL A 249 8.00 -10.42 7.90
CA VAL A 249 7.71 -9.08 7.42
C VAL A 249 6.71 -9.20 6.28
N THR A 250 5.63 -8.44 6.36
CA THR A 250 4.60 -8.40 5.32
C THR A 250 4.37 -6.96 4.89
N LEU A 251 4.08 -6.78 3.60
CA LEU A 251 3.67 -5.49 3.05
C LEU A 251 2.41 -5.75 2.23
N PRO A 252 1.22 -5.66 2.85
CA PRO A 252 -0.02 -5.83 2.12
C PRO A 252 -0.11 -4.79 0.99
N PRO A 253 -0.72 -5.13 -0.16
CA PRO A 253 -0.86 -4.17 -1.24
C PRO A 253 -1.47 -2.86 -0.73
N GLY A 254 -0.88 -1.73 -1.11
CA GLY A 254 -1.40 -0.39 -0.77
C GLY A 254 -1.38 -0.03 0.72
N GLU A 255 -0.68 -0.79 1.56
CA GLU A 255 -0.27 -0.33 2.89
C GLU A 255 1.03 0.47 2.78
N ASP A 256 1.14 1.50 3.61
CA ASP A 256 2.27 2.42 3.59
C ASP A 256 3.48 1.93 4.40
N GLU A 257 3.25 1.01 5.34
CA GLU A 257 4.22 0.49 6.29
C GLU A 257 4.28 -1.03 6.24
N GLU A 258 5.49 -1.56 6.41
CA GLU A 258 5.68 -2.99 6.58
C GLU A 258 5.21 -3.39 7.97
N PHE A 259 4.52 -4.51 8.04
CA PHE A 259 4.11 -5.11 9.29
C PHE A 259 5.19 -6.12 9.69
N VAL A 260 5.82 -5.88 10.83
CA VAL A 260 6.85 -6.77 11.37
C VAL A 260 6.23 -7.63 12.45
N TRP A 261 6.33 -8.94 12.30
CA TRP A 261 5.73 -9.92 13.18
C TRP A 261 6.82 -10.69 13.91
N SER A 262 6.71 -10.79 15.23
CA SER A 262 7.66 -11.51 16.07
C SER A 262 6.99 -12.72 16.69
N TRP A 263 7.77 -13.80 16.86
CA TRP A 263 7.35 -14.95 17.63
C TRP A 263 7.19 -14.57 19.11
N ASP A 264 6.01 -14.83 19.68
CA ASP A 264 5.67 -14.53 21.07
C ASP A 264 5.81 -15.72 22.03
N GLY A 265 6.19 -16.88 21.50
CA GLY A 265 6.20 -18.16 22.22
C GLY A 265 5.22 -19.17 21.63
N GLU A 266 4.18 -18.68 20.96
CA GLU A 266 3.09 -19.49 20.44
C GLU A 266 2.79 -19.20 18.95
N THR A 267 2.69 -17.93 18.59
CA THR A 267 2.29 -17.50 17.25
C THR A 267 3.14 -16.30 16.82
N TYR A 268 2.93 -15.84 15.59
CA TYR A 268 3.45 -14.54 15.15
C TYR A 268 2.50 -13.43 15.53
N ALA A 269 2.98 -12.50 16.37
CA ALA A 269 2.25 -11.32 16.81
C ALA A 269 2.87 -10.06 16.19
N LEU A 270 2.01 -9.09 15.86
CA LEU A 270 2.46 -7.81 15.30
C LEU A 270 3.30 -7.06 16.33
N LEU A 271 4.51 -6.64 15.93
CA LEU A 271 5.26 -5.66 16.70
C LEU A 271 4.60 -4.31 16.49
N SER A 272 3.98 -3.77 17.54
CA SER A 272 3.57 -2.37 17.52
C SER A 272 4.82 -1.50 17.34
N PRO A 273 4.80 -0.51 16.44
CA PRO A 273 5.84 0.50 16.43
C PRO A 273 5.89 1.18 17.81
N GLU A 274 7.08 1.25 18.41
CA GLU A 274 7.32 2.01 19.64
C GLU A 274 7.24 3.53 19.38
#